data_AF-A0A139X086-F1
#
_entry.id   AF-A0A139X086-F1
#
_cell.length_a   1.000
_cell.length_b   1.000
_cell.length_c   1.000
_cell.angle_alpha   90.00
_cell.angle_beta   90.00
_cell.angle_gamma   90.00
#
_symmetry.space_group_name_H-M   'P 1'
#
loop_
_entity.id
_entity.type
_entity.pdbx_description
1 polymer ?
#
loop_
_entity_poly.entity_id
_entity_poly.type
_entity_poly.pdbx_seq_one_letter_code
_entity_poly.pdbx_strand_id
1 'polypeptide(L)'
;MIGAIEKKQLDNIATWMIPVKQTNLPTVLKGVFFMDGNPLPDDCITMYNLEWDTETRSFVLPVFAPVQWTFHNSILGWILLRSAQLTQFQYKFQFDDETLQRAQITPFAFGLPIPKWIVDLTMIQDKDSNNGDIWQRKNVWFGGIPRIGEYTLRRVVDEDGRYTPAFNDMLTLVQNECLAIAR
;
A
#
# COMPACT_ATOMS: atom_id res chain seq x y z
N MET A 1 12.99 -12.92 -9.29
CA MET A 1 14.06 -13.15 -8.29
C MET A 1 13.53 -12.76 -6.91
N ILE A 2 13.83 -13.55 -5.88
CA ILE A 2 13.53 -13.16 -4.48
C ILE A 2 14.59 -12.14 -4.09
N GLY A 3 14.22 -10.86 -3.97
CA GLY A 3 15.13 -9.81 -3.53
C GLY A 3 15.64 -10.07 -2.11
N ALA A 4 16.83 -9.57 -1.79
CA ALA A 4 17.35 -9.61 -0.43
C ALA A 4 16.39 -8.87 0.52
N ILE A 5 16.29 -9.30 1.77
CA ILE A 5 15.47 -8.61 2.78
C ILE A 5 16.41 -7.85 3.70
N GLU A 6 16.17 -6.56 3.83
CA GLU A 6 16.97 -5.64 4.62
C GLU A 6 16.16 -5.06 5.77
N LYS A 7 16.87 -4.71 6.84
CA LYS A 7 16.33 -3.84 7.88
C LYS A 7 16.46 -2.39 7.43
N LYS A 8 15.40 -1.60 7.60
CA LYS A 8 15.35 -0.15 7.32
C LYS A 8 14.81 0.59 8.53
N GLN A 9 15.03 1.89 8.57
CA GLN A 9 14.45 2.78 9.57
C GLN A 9 13.33 3.60 8.91
N LEU A 10 12.21 3.74 9.60
CA LEU A 10 11.05 4.49 9.10
C LEU A 10 11.23 6.01 9.25
N ASP A 11 12.03 6.46 10.21
CA ASP A 11 12.40 7.87 10.42
C ASP A 11 13.10 8.51 9.22
N ASN A 12 13.65 7.71 8.31
CA ASN A 12 14.28 8.14 7.06
C ASN A 12 13.63 7.54 5.81
N ILE A 13 12.36 7.11 5.88
CA ILE A 13 11.63 6.42 4.80
C ILE A 13 11.69 7.15 3.44
N ALA A 14 11.71 8.48 3.45
CA ALA A 14 11.81 9.31 2.25
C ALA A 14 13.15 9.17 1.51
N THR A 15 14.18 8.63 2.14
CA THR A 15 15.51 8.46 1.53
C THR A 15 15.62 7.17 0.71
N TRP A 16 14.76 6.19 0.96
CA TRP A 16 14.83 4.89 0.30
C TRP A 16 13.53 4.49 -0.42
N MET A 17 12.34 4.87 0.05
CA MET A 17 11.08 4.73 -0.72
C MET A 17 10.91 5.88 -1.72
N ILE A 18 11.78 5.92 -2.73
CA ILE A 18 11.85 6.99 -3.74
C ILE A 18 11.38 6.52 -5.12
N PRO A 19 10.90 7.45 -5.97
CA PRO A 19 10.70 7.17 -7.40
C PRO A 19 12.04 6.88 -8.08
N VAL A 20 12.11 5.80 -8.86
CA VAL A 20 13.29 5.42 -9.65
C VAL A 20 13.01 5.35 -11.15
N LYS A 21 11.73 5.48 -11.54
CA LYS A 21 11.29 5.54 -12.93
C LYS A 21 10.03 6.39 -13.05
N GLN A 22 9.79 6.89 -14.26
CA GLN A 22 8.54 7.56 -14.61
C GLN A 22 7.48 6.51 -14.94
N THR A 23 6.27 6.64 -14.36
CA THR A 23 5.23 5.60 -14.41
C THR A 23 3.85 6.11 -14.85
N ASN A 24 3.75 7.38 -15.27
CA ASN A 24 2.50 8.10 -15.53
C ASN A 24 1.49 8.05 -14.37
N LEU A 25 1.93 7.68 -13.17
CA LEU A 25 1.09 7.60 -11.99
C LEU A 25 0.49 8.98 -11.68
N PRO A 26 -0.83 9.08 -11.45
CA PRO A 26 -1.48 10.31 -11.02
C PRO A 26 -0.85 10.87 -9.75
N THR A 27 -0.69 12.20 -9.68
CA THR A 27 -0.09 12.90 -8.53
C THR A 27 -0.75 12.54 -7.21
N VAL A 28 -2.08 12.36 -7.18
CA VAL A 28 -2.81 11.99 -5.96
C VAL A 28 -2.40 10.63 -5.38
N LEU A 29 -1.78 9.76 -6.18
CA LEU A 29 -1.30 8.43 -5.78
C LEU A 29 0.21 8.40 -5.54
N LYS A 30 0.93 9.49 -5.82
CA LYS A 30 2.36 9.60 -5.52
C LYS A 30 2.54 9.88 -4.03
N GLY A 31 3.52 9.21 -3.44
CA GLY A 31 3.82 9.35 -2.02
C GLY A 31 4.19 8.02 -1.37
N VAL A 32 4.44 8.12 -0.07
CA VAL A 32 4.44 6.98 0.85
C VAL A 32 3.22 7.13 1.75
N PHE A 33 2.46 6.05 1.91
CA PHE A 33 1.24 5.99 2.69
C PHE A 33 1.40 5.01 3.85
N PHE A 34 1.10 5.48 5.05
CA PHE A 34 0.98 4.69 6.27
C PHE A 34 -0.43 4.07 6.36
N MET A 35 -0.52 2.78 6.71
CA MET A 35 -1.75 2.01 6.86
C MET A 35 -2.24 2.04 8.32
N ASP A 36 -2.76 3.19 8.75
CA ASP A 36 -3.24 3.42 10.11
C ASP A 36 -4.43 2.51 10.48
N GLY A 37 -4.22 1.65 11.47
CA GLY A 37 -5.18 0.65 11.93
C GLY A 37 -5.12 -0.69 11.18
N ASN A 38 -4.14 -0.90 10.29
CA ASN A 38 -3.95 -2.18 9.61
C ASN A 38 -3.61 -3.30 10.62
N PRO A 39 -4.37 -4.41 10.63
CA PRO A 39 -4.13 -5.51 11.58
C PRO A 39 -2.98 -6.42 11.18
N LEU A 40 -2.47 -6.30 9.96
CA LEU A 40 -1.36 -7.10 9.45
C LEU A 40 -0.02 -6.48 9.85
N PRO A 41 1.05 -7.28 9.97
CA PRO A 41 2.39 -6.81 10.38
C PRO A 41 3.14 -6.09 9.24
N ASP A 42 2.50 -5.08 8.66
CA ASP A 42 3.00 -4.17 7.63
C ASP A 42 2.43 -2.75 7.83
N ASP A 43 3.26 -1.74 7.58
CA ASP A 43 2.95 -0.37 8.00
C ASP A 43 2.80 0.61 6.83
N CYS A 44 3.72 0.57 5.87
CA CYS A 44 3.80 1.58 4.82
C CYS A 44 3.85 0.96 3.43
N ILE A 45 3.25 1.68 2.49
CA ILE A 45 3.28 1.37 1.06
C ILE A 45 3.63 2.61 0.24
N THR A 46 4.25 2.42 -0.90
CA THR A 46 4.33 3.46 -1.94
C THR A 46 3.66 2.95 -3.21
N MET A 47 3.43 3.83 -4.18
CA MET A 47 3.02 3.49 -5.55
C MET A 47 3.99 4.05 -6.59
N TYR A 48 5.05 4.78 -6.21
CA TYR A 48 5.93 5.54 -7.12
C TYR A 48 6.36 4.77 -8.38
N ASN A 49 6.69 3.49 -8.21
CA ASN A 49 7.32 2.67 -9.24
C ASN A 49 6.33 1.69 -9.91
N LEU A 50 5.03 1.90 -9.75
CA LEU A 50 4.00 1.09 -10.40
C LEU A 50 3.56 1.73 -11.70
N GLU A 51 3.53 0.95 -12.79
CA GLU A 51 2.98 1.40 -14.06
C GLU A 51 1.49 1.72 -13.93
N TRP A 52 1.11 2.89 -14.42
CA TRP A 52 -0.28 3.31 -14.53
C TRP A 52 -0.85 2.97 -15.90
N ASP A 53 -1.93 2.21 -15.94
CA ASP A 53 -2.72 1.95 -17.13
C ASP A 53 -3.81 3.02 -17.24
N THR A 54 -3.64 3.95 -18.18
CA THR A 54 -4.57 5.05 -18.45
C THR A 54 -5.89 4.59 -19.05
N GLU A 55 -5.90 3.48 -19.80
CA GLU A 55 -7.11 2.97 -20.46
C GLU A 55 -8.07 2.38 -19.44
N THR A 56 -7.54 1.60 -18.50
CA THR A 56 -8.34 0.94 -17.46
C THR A 56 -8.37 1.69 -16.13
N ARG A 57 -7.64 2.82 -16.04
CA ARG A 57 -7.44 3.60 -14.80
C ARG A 57 -7.02 2.71 -13.65
N SER A 58 -5.97 1.93 -13.87
CA SER A 58 -5.57 0.91 -12.91
C SER A 58 -4.06 0.78 -12.76
N PHE A 59 -3.65 0.19 -11.65
CA PHE A 59 -2.29 -0.29 -11.44
C PHE A 59 -2.30 -1.62 -10.70
N VAL A 60 -1.18 -2.35 -10.77
CA VAL A 60 -0.96 -3.58 -9.99
C VAL A 60 0.12 -3.29 -8.95
N LEU A 61 -0.22 -3.53 -7.68
CA LEU A 61 0.64 -3.39 -6.52
C LEU A 61 1.06 -4.78 -6.02
N PRO A 62 2.22 -5.29 -6.44
CA PRO A 62 2.82 -6.51 -5.88
C PRO A 62 3.30 -6.27 -4.45
N VAL A 63 2.93 -7.18 -3.54
CA VAL A 63 3.36 -7.12 -2.12
C VAL A 63 4.83 -7.52 -1.95
N PHE A 64 5.37 -8.24 -2.93
CA PHE A 64 6.75 -8.74 -2.93
C PHE A 64 7.72 -7.87 -3.74
N ALA A 65 7.32 -6.67 -4.17
CA ALA A 65 8.21 -5.79 -4.94
C ALA A 65 9.27 -5.11 -4.06
N PRO A 66 10.47 -4.86 -4.62
CA PRO A 66 11.52 -4.10 -3.95
C PRO A 66 11.06 -2.70 -3.51
N VAL A 67 11.33 -2.38 -2.24
CA VAL A 67 11.15 -1.05 -1.66
C VAL A 67 9.75 -0.47 -1.89
N GLN A 68 8.76 -1.36 -1.87
CA GLN A 68 7.36 -1.03 -2.12
C GLN A 68 6.51 -1.10 -0.85
N TRP A 69 6.86 -2.02 0.06
CA TRP A 69 6.16 -2.31 1.31
C TRP A 69 7.15 -2.36 2.47
N THR A 70 6.66 -2.03 3.67
CA THR A 70 7.39 -2.20 4.93
C THR A 70 6.69 -3.24 5.78
N PHE A 71 7.45 -4.18 6.34
CA PHE A 71 6.94 -5.24 7.22
C PHE A 71 7.55 -5.09 8.60
N HIS A 72 6.85 -5.53 9.63
CA HIS A 72 7.41 -5.52 10.99
C HIS A 72 8.65 -6.42 11.07
N ASN A 73 9.70 -5.99 11.77
CA ASN A 73 10.81 -6.89 12.10
C ASN A 73 10.43 -7.85 13.26
N SER A 74 9.44 -8.69 13.00
CA SER A 74 8.90 -9.68 13.93
C SER A 74 8.68 -11.02 13.21
N ILE A 75 8.47 -12.10 13.97
CA ILE A 75 8.20 -13.44 13.39
C ILE A 75 6.99 -13.37 12.43
N LEU A 76 5.92 -12.67 12.83
CA LEU A 76 4.72 -12.53 12.00
C LEU A 76 4.98 -11.70 10.75
N GLY A 77 5.78 -10.64 10.83
CA GLY A 77 6.19 -9.85 9.66
C GLY A 77 7.02 -10.67 8.66
N TRP A 78 7.95 -11.49 9.14
CA TRP A 78 8.69 -12.45 8.29
C TRP A 78 7.77 -13.46 7.62
N ILE A 79 6.80 -14.03 8.35
CA ILE A 79 5.82 -14.97 7.80
C ILE A 79 4.99 -14.30 6.70
N LEU A 80 4.49 -13.07 6.94
CA LEU A 80 3.71 -12.32 5.96
C LEU A 80 4.51 -12.07 4.68
N LEU A 81 5.73 -11.53 4.81
CA LEU A 81 6.61 -11.22 3.68
C LEU A 81 6.91 -12.48 2.85
N ARG A 82 7.31 -13.58 3.50
CA ARG A 82 7.62 -14.84 2.81
C ARG A 82 6.39 -15.46 2.16
N SER A 83 5.22 -15.37 2.79
CA SER A 83 3.96 -15.84 2.20
C SER A 83 3.59 -15.03 0.96
N ALA A 84 3.76 -13.71 0.99
CA ALA A 84 3.54 -12.86 -0.17
C ALA A 84 4.49 -13.19 -1.33
N GLN A 85 5.76 -13.49 -1.04
CA GLN A 85 6.73 -13.95 -2.05
C GLN A 85 6.35 -15.31 -2.66
N LEU A 86 6.00 -16.28 -1.80
CA LEU A 86 5.65 -17.64 -2.23
C LEU A 86 4.38 -17.65 -3.10
N THR A 87 3.37 -16.89 -2.69
CA THR A 87 2.09 -16.81 -3.39
C THR A 87 2.11 -15.81 -4.54
N GLN A 88 3.19 -15.04 -4.70
CA GLN A 88 3.28 -13.89 -5.61
C GLN A 88 2.08 -12.94 -5.44
N PHE A 89 1.76 -12.62 -4.18
CA PHE A 89 0.56 -11.88 -3.84
C PHE A 89 0.61 -10.44 -4.36
N GLN A 90 -0.47 -10.00 -4.98
CA GLN A 90 -0.59 -8.67 -5.56
C GLN A 90 -2.03 -8.16 -5.49
N TYR A 91 -2.18 -6.84 -5.52
CA TYR A 91 -3.47 -6.17 -5.59
C TYR A 91 -3.60 -5.41 -6.91
N LYS A 92 -4.69 -5.60 -7.65
CA LYS A 92 -5.07 -4.67 -8.73
C LYS A 92 -5.99 -3.61 -8.15
N PHE A 93 -5.62 -2.35 -8.30
CA PHE A 93 -6.46 -1.19 -7.97
C PHE A 93 -7.04 -0.65 -9.26
N GLN A 94 -8.36 -0.58 -9.38
CA GLN A 94 -9.05 -0.04 -10.55
C GLN A 94 -10.00 1.07 -10.11
N PHE A 95 -9.79 2.28 -10.63
CA PHE A 95 -10.58 3.45 -10.27
C PHE A 95 -11.86 3.52 -11.10
N ASP A 96 -12.95 3.94 -10.45
CA ASP A 96 -14.27 3.98 -11.05
C ASP A 96 -14.30 4.99 -12.23
N ASP A 97 -13.65 6.15 -12.05
CA ASP A 97 -13.63 7.25 -13.00
C ASP A 97 -12.36 8.12 -12.88
N GLU A 98 -12.29 9.20 -13.66
CA GLU A 98 -11.15 10.13 -13.75
C GLU A 98 -10.95 10.99 -12.50
N THR A 99 -11.94 11.06 -11.59
CA THR A 99 -11.77 11.78 -10.31
C THR A 99 -10.79 11.06 -9.39
N LEU A 100 -10.56 9.76 -9.64
CA LEU A 100 -9.74 8.87 -8.84
C LEU A 100 -10.17 8.79 -7.37
N GLN A 101 -11.39 9.19 -7.01
CA GLN A 101 -11.82 9.22 -5.60
C GLN A 101 -12.21 7.85 -5.04
N ARG A 102 -12.48 6.87 -5.91
CA ARG A 102 -12.89 5.52 -5.50
C ARG A 102 -12.23 4.49 -6.39
N ALA A 103 -11.70 3.45 -5.75
CA ALA A 103 -11.14 2.29 -6.41
C ALA A 103 -11.74 0.99 -5.87
N GLN A 104 -11.98 0.07 -6.79
CA GLN A 104 -12.12 -1.34 -6.49
C GLN A 104 -10.74 -1.99 -6.42
N ILE A 105 -10.55 -2.86 -5.44
CA ILE A 105 -9.33 -3.65 -5.28
C ILE A 105 -9.66 -5.11 -5.51
N THR A 106 -8.83 -5.79 -6.28
CA THR A 106 -8.92 -7.24 -6.52
C THR A 106 -7.59 -7.87 -6.11
N PRO A 107 -7.56 -8.72 -5.08
CA PRO A 107 -6.34 -9.46 -4.73
C PRO A 107 -6.12 -10.62 -5.70
N PHE A 108 -4.86 -10.97 -5.89
CA PHE A 108 -4.43 -12.13 -6.66
C PHE A 108 -3.45 -12.94 -5.83
N ALA A 109 -3.62 -14.26 -5.84
CA ALA A 109 -2.69 -15.22 -5.26
C ALA A 109 -2.42 -16.31 -6.30
N PHE A 110 -1.15 -16.72 -6.45
CA PHE A 110 -0.71 -17.67 -7.46
C PHE A 110 -1.16 -17.30 -8.88
N GLY A 111 -1.21 -16.00 -9.18
CA GLY A 111 -1.68 -15.46 -10.47
C GLY A 111 -3.20 -15.50 -10.69
N LEU A 112 -3.98 -16.01 -9.74
CA LEU A 112 -5.44 -16.13 -9.85
C LEU A 112 -6.13 -15.02 -9.05
N PRO A 113 -7.14 -14.34 -9.64
CA PRO A 113 -7.93 -13.35 -8.91
C PRO A 113 -8.75 -14.02 -7.81
N ILE A 114 -8.74 -13.44 -6.62
CA ILE A 114 -9.64 -13.83 -5.54
C ILE A 114 -11.01 -13.20 -5.82
N PRO A 115 -12.09 -14.00 -5.92
CA PRO A 115 -13.41 -13.49 -6.24
C PRO A 115 -13.97 -12.52 -5.19
N LYS A 116 -14.73 -11.51 -5.65
CA LYS A 116 -15.38 -10.50 -4.79
C LYS A 116 -16.34 -11.09 -3.74
N TRP A 117 -16.95 -12.25 -4.02
CA TRP A 117 -17.84 -12.90 -3.06
C TRP A 117 -17.08 -13.48 -1.84
N ILE A 118 -15.77 -13.72 -1.96
CA ILE A 118 -14.90 -14.06 -0.83
C ILE A 118 -14.53 -12.78 -0.08
N VAL A 119 -14.03 -11.79 -0.82
CA VAL A 119 -13.60 -10.52 -0.26
C VAL A 119 -13.84 -9.39 -1.26
N ASP A 120 -14.67 -8.43 -0.86
CA ASP A 120 -14.90 -7.20 -1.61
C ASP A 120 -14.13 -6.06 -0.94
N LEU A 121 -13.25 -5.45 -1.71
CA LEU A 121 -12.21 -4.56 -1.23
C LEU A 121 -12.31 -3.24 -1.98
N THR A 122 -12.50 -2.14 -1.25
CA THR A 122 -12.54 -0.80 -1.84
C THR A 122 -11.58 0.15 -1.15
N MET A 123 -11.19 1.19 -1.87
CA MET A 123 -10.44 2.34 -1.35
C MET A 123 -11.18 3.61 -1.77
N ILE A 124 -11.46 4.48 -0.81
CA ILE A 124 -12.26 5.69 -1.02
C ILE A 124 -11.48 6.85 -0.45
N GLN A 125 -11.23 7.89 -1.24
CA GLN A 125 -10.62 9.12 -0.78
C GLN A 125 -11.54 9.78 0.25
N ASP A 126 -10.96 10.22 1.36
CA ASP A 126 -11.73 10.95 2.36
C ASP A 126 -12.14 12.31 1.79
N LYS A 127 -13.42 12.68 1.96
CA LYS A 127 -13.99 13.90 1.40
C LYS A 127 -13.40 15.16 2.02
N ASP A 128 -12.95 15.04 3.27
CA ASP A 128 -12.36 16.14 4.03
C ASP A 128 -10.83 16.15 3.86
N SER A 129 -10.27 15.26 3.03
CA SER A 129 -8.84 15.23 2.73
C SER A 129 -8.46 16.31 1.74
N ASN A 130 -7.56 17.20 2.16
CA ASN A 130 -6.82 18.04 1.23
C ASN A 130 -5.92 17.16 0.35
N ASN A 131 -5.97 17.33 -0.97
CA ASN A 131 -5.02 16.77 -1.94
C ASN A 131 -4.81 15.24 -1.92
N GLY A 132 -5.79 14.48 -1.40
CA GLY A 132 -5.75 13.02 -1.39
C GLY A 132 -4.72 12.41 -0.45
N ASP A 133 -4.47 13.07 0.67
CA ASP A 133 -3.62 12.56 1.74
C ASP A 133 -4.27 11.41 2.53
N ILE A 134 -5.59 11.28 2.53
CA ILE A 134 -6.32 10.31 3.35
C ILE A 134 -7.23 9.45 2.48
N TRP A 135 -7.11 8.13 2.64
CA TRP A 135 -7.98 7.15 1.98
C TRP A 135 -8.48 6.11 2.97
N GLN A 136 -9.76 5.78 2.87
CA GLN A 136 -10.42 4.76 3.67
C GLN A 136 -10.36 3.42 2.93
N ARG A 137 -9.74 2.42 3.55
CA ARG A 137 -9.72 1.04 3.06
C ARG A 137 -10.88 0.27 3.68
N LYS A 138 -11.86 -0.11 2.85
CA LYS A 138 -13.05 -0.83 3.29
C LYS A 138 -13.10 -2.25 2.77
N ASN A 139 -13.61 -3.16 3.60
CA ASN A 139 -13.67 -4.57 3.29
C ASN A 139 -15.04 -5.15 3.64
N VAL A 140 -15.57 -5.99 2.77
CA VAL A 140 -16.74 -6.84 3.04
C VAL A 140 -16.34 -8.28 2.79
N TRP A 141 -16.40 -9.11 3.83
CA TRP A 141 -16.07 -10.53 3.74
C TRP A 141 -17.31 -11.37 3.51
N PHE A 142 -17.17 -12.42 2.70
CA PHE A 142 -18.22 -13.42 2.42
C PHE A 142 -19.57 -12.78 2.04
N GLY A 143 -19.53 -11.66 1.30
CA GLY A 143 -20.72 -10.94 0.84
C GLY A 143 -21.54 -10.23 1.92
N GLY A 144 -21.08 -10.15 3.18
CA GLY A 144 -21.92 -9.54 4.23
C GLY A 144 -21.30 -9.24 5.59
N ILE A 145 -20.02 -9.54 5.84
CA ILE A 145 -19.34 -9.22 7.11
C ILE A 145 -18.49 -7.96 6.92
N PRO A 146 -19.00 -6.76 7.26
CA PRO A 146 -18.27 -5.51 7.08
C PRO A 146 -17.24 -5.29 8.21
N ARG A 147 -16.33 -4.33 8.01
CA ARG A 147 -15.42 -3.76 9.04
C ARG A 147 -14.24 -4.62 9.50
N ILE A 148 -14.10 -5.86 9.04
CA ILE A 148 -12.92 -6.67 9.39
C ILE A 148 -11.73 -6.25 8.51
N GLY A 149 -10.69 -5.73 9.16
CA GLY A 149 -9.43 -5.32 8.53
C GLY A 149 -9.51 -4.01 7.75
N GLU A 150 -10.48 -3.16 8.05
CA GLU A 150 -10.51 -1.79 7.53
C GLU A 150 -9.41 -0.95 8.18
N TYR A 151 -8.80 -0.06 7.40
CA TYR A 151 -7.75 0.84 7.86
C TYR A 151 -7.75 2.13 7.05
N THR A 152 -7.02 3.14 7.52
CA THR A 152 -6.87 4.42 6.83
C THR A 152 -5.47 4.53 6.25
N LEU A 153 -5.37 4.75 4.94
CA LEU A 153 -4.11 5.19 4.33
C LEU A 153 -3.92 6.68 4.58
N ARG A 154 -2.81 7.05 5.21
CA ARG A 154 -2.40 8.44 5.42
C ARG A 154 -1.09 8.69 4.70
N ARG A 155 -1.04 9.68 3.81
CA ARG A 155 0.19 10.08 3.14
C ARG A 155 1.15 10.66 4.17
N VAL A 156 2.33 10.05 4.30
CA VAL A 156 3.41 10.45 5.23
C VAL A 156 4.59 11.08 4.51
N VAL A 157 4.76 10.79 3.23
CA VAL A 157 5.72 11.46 2.34
C VAL A 157 4.96 11.89 1.08
N ASP A 158 5.08 13.16 0.71
CA ASP A 158 4.46 13.74 -0.49
C ASP A 158 5.21 13.41 -1.79
N GLU A 159 4.66 13.83 -2.92
CA GLU A 159 5.25 13.57 -4.25
C GLU A 159 6.66 14.17 -4.44
N ASP A 160 7.01 15.20 -3.66
CA ASP A 160 8.30 15.88 -3.67
C ASP A 160 9.30 15.25 -2.67
N GLY A 161 8.90 14.19 -1.96
CA GLY A 161 9.73 13.53 -0.96
C GLY A 161 9.77 14.26 0.39
N ARG A 162 8.84 15.20 0.66
CA ARG A 162 8.75 15.90 1.94
C ARG A 162 7.82 15.16 2.90
N TYR A 163 8.16 15.19 4.18
CA TYR A 163 7.31 14.62 5.22
C TYR A 163 6.06 15.45 5.45
N THR A 164 4.91 14.79 5.58
CA THR A 164 3.64 15.42 5.96
C THR A 164 3.48 15.44 7.49
N PRO A 165 2.50 16.18 8.05
CA PRO A 165 2.22 16.12 9.49
C PRO A 165 1.91 14.70 10.00
N ALA A 166 1.27 13.86 9.18
CA ALA A 166 0.93 12.48 9.54
C ALA A 166 2.15 11.58 9.75
N PHE A 167 3.34 11.98 9.28
CA PHE A 167 4.58 11.24 9.52
C PHE A 167 4.96 11.19 11.00
N ASN A 168 4.78 12.29 11.72
CA ASN A 168 5.08 12.31 13.16
C ASN A 168 4.11 11.41 13.93
N ASP A 169 2.83 11.40 13.56
CA ASP A 169 1.84 10.51 14.15
C ASP A 169 2.21 9.05 13.91
N MET A 170 2.58 8.69 12.68
CA MET A 170 3.06 7.35 12.32
C MET A 170 4.20 6.90 13.24
N LEU A 171 5.24 7.72 13.44
CA LEU A 171 6.39 7.36 14.27
C LEU A 171 6.05 7.07 15.73
N THR A 172 4.91 7.56 16.24
CA THR A 172 4.43 7.22 17.59
C THR A 172 3.67 5.89 17.67
N LEU A 173 3.21 5.38 16.52
CA LEU A 173 2.35 4.19 16.43
C LEU A 173 3.10 2.93 16.02
N VAL A 174 4.25 3.07 15.35
CA VAL A 174 5.01 1.95 14.78
C VAL A 174 6.42 1.85 15.36
N GLN A 175 7.03 0.68 15.24
CA GLN A 175 8.45 0.52 15.55
C GLN A 175 9.29 1.08 14.42
N ASN A 176 10.34 1.85 14.75
CA ASN A 176 11.17 2.49 13.73
C ASN A 176 11.89 1.50 12.81
N GLU A 177 12.32 0.35 13.32
CA GLU A 177 12.96 -0.68 12.51
C GLU A 177 11.93 -1.57 11.80
N CYS A 178 12.00 -1.62 10.47
CA CYS A 178 11.14 -2.47 9.64
C CYS A 178 11.98 -3.35 8.70
N LEU A 179 11.33 -4.34 8.09
CA LEU A 179 11.86 -5.14 6.98
C LEU A 179 11.37 -4.56 5.65
N ALA A 180 12.24 -4.53 4.65
CA ALA A 180 11.89 -4.21 3.28
C ALA A 180 12.65 -5.13 2.31
N ILE A 181 12.07 -5.38 1.15
CA ILE A 181 12.76 -6.09 0.07
C ILE A 181 13.71 -5.08 -0.60
N ALA A 182 15.00 -5.39 -0.62
CA ALA A 182 16.04 -4.60 -1.26
C ALA A 182 15.82 -4.50 -2.78
N ARG A 183 16.33 -3.41 -3.35
CA ARG A 183 16.34 -3.16 -4.80
C ARG A 183 17.17 -4.17 -5.56
#